data_AF-A0A819DWX4-F1
#
_entry.id   AF-A0A819DWX4-F1
#
_cell.length_a   1.000
_cell.length_b   1.000
_cell.length_c   1.000
_cell.angle_alpha   90.00
_cell.angle_beta   90.00
_cell.angle_gamma   90.00
#
_symmetry.space_group_name_H-M   'P 1'
#
loop_
_entity.id
_entity.type
_entity.pdbx_description
1 polymer ?
#
loop_
_entity_poly.entity_id
_entity_poly.type
_entity_poly.pdbx_seq_one_letter_code
_entity_poly.pdbx_strand_id
1 'polypeptide(L)'
;MGHAYGLAHSFSDDLNYRNIDWAQIGEYDDEWDVMSAAHVKTTNTIKYGSAPPGLNGYGLERLGWIPLNRIYTFGKKGETSATLILTTLMNPASNYPLLIRIPFDPSDYQHYYLIEMRFKENWDAGFDQNFVFIHEIKYNPADKNYHSYLLRTHDTSTRQPVTSMNMNNVKITTGKINVQTRTISVYIESNIADRCLQGYVWREAIPSDHVCVTPTIRSQTWADNAAADSRRNPSGGPFGVDTCKQGYVWREAYSSNDHVCVLPETRTQAQNDNNQATNRRNPSQFVYGPLTCRNGFVWREADNYDYVCVTPTTRKQTAADNAVGPLRRRPGHTCMYGYYVRNAYPNDYVCVSMSVLIQVLADNFAAISRWVFG
;
A
#
# COMPACT_ATOMS: atom_id res chain seq x y z
N MET A 1 -17.30 12.51 16.49
CA MET A 1 -15.88 12.52 16.93
C MET A 1 -14.91 12.13 15.82
N GLY A 2 -15.17 11.10 15.00
CA GLY A 2 -14.22 10.67 13.95
C GLY A 2 -13.70 11.77 13.02
N HIS A 3 -14.57 12.68 12.55
CA HIS A 3 -14.13 13.83 11.74
C HIS A 3 -13.15 14.77 12.42
N ALA A 4 -13.23 14.93 13.75
CA ALA A 4 -12.27 15.74 14.50
C ALA A 4 -10.87 15.12 14.51
N TYR A 5 -10.77 13.82 14.24
CA TYR A 5 -9.51 13.09 14.03
C TYR A 5 -9.12 13.00 12.53
N GLY A 6 -9.79 13.74 11.65
CA GLY A 6 -9.47 13.77 10.21
C GLY A 6 -9.94 12.53 9.44
N LEU A 7 -10.88 11.76 9.99
CA LEU A 7 -11.48 10.62 9.29
C LEU A 7 -12.62 11.07 8.38
N ALA A 8 -12.69 10.48 7.19
CA ALA A 8 -13.74 10.70 6.21
C ALA A 8 -14.84 9.64 6.32
N HIS A 9 -15.99 9.86 5.68
CA HIS A 9 -17.06 8.86 5.63
C HIS A 9 -16.61 7.59 4.90
N SER A 10 -17.20 6.45 5.26
CA SER A 10 -17.09 5.21 4.50
C SER A 10 -18.23 5.07 3.48
N PHE A 11 -17.93 4.32 2.43
CA PHE A 11 -18.77 4.15 1.25
C PHE A 11 -18.93 2.65 0.93
N SER A 12 -19.80 2.32 -0.02
CA SER A 12 -19.75 1.06 -0.76
C SER A 12 -19.55 1.26 -2.27
N ASP A 13 -19.28 0.18 -2.98
CA ASP A 13 -19.25 0.14 -4.44
C ASP A 13 -20.64 0.11 -5.11
N ASP A 14 -21.75 0.18 -4.36
CA ASP A 14 -23.10 0.13 -4.91
C ASP A 14 -23.52 1.48 -5.50
N LEU A 15 -23.48 1.55 -6.83
CA LEU A 15 -23.82 2.75 -7.61
C LEU A 15 -25.32 3.10 -7.57
N ASN A 16 -26.17 2.21 -7.07
CA ASN A 16 -27.62 2.44 -6.98
C ASN A 16 -28.07 2.80 -5.57
N TYR A 17 -27.17 2.76 -4.59
CA TYR A 17 -27.50 3.08 -3.22
C TYR A 17 -27.27 4.56 -2.90
N ARG A 18 -28.27 5.16 -2.28
CA ARG A 18 -28.20 6.49 -1.68
C ARG A 18 -28.92 6.43 -0.34
N ASN A 19 -28.18 6.61 0.75
CA ASN A 19 -28.74 6.55 2.10
C ASN A 19 -29.81 7.61 2.34
N ILE A 20 -29.55 8.84 1.88
CA ILE A 20 -30.43 10.00 2.03
C ILE A 20 -30.17 10.98 0.87
N ASP A 21 -31.15 11.79 0.50
CA ASP A 21 -31.12 12.61 -0.74
C ASP A 21 -29.87 13.48 -0.91
N TRP A 22 -29.34 14.03 0.19
CA TRP A 22 -28.15 14.89 0.19
C TRP A 22 -26.82 14.11 0.23
N ALA A 23 -26.85 12.80 0.52
CA ALA A 23 -25.65 11.97 0.54
C ALA A 23 -25.16 11.67 -0.88
N GLN A 24 -23.87 11.43 -1.01
CA GLN A 24 -23.29 10.91 -2.24
C GLN A 24 -23.74 9.46 -2.48
N ILE A 25 -23.61 8.98 -3.72
CA ILE A 25 -23.88 7.57 -4.04
C ILE A 25 -22.88 6.69 -3.28
N GLY A 26 -23.39 5.64 -2.64
CA GLY A 26 -22.62 4.71 -1.81
C GLY A 26 -22.18 5.28 -0.46
N GLU A 27 -22.34 6.58 -0.17
CA GLU A 27 -21.98 7.17 1.12
C GLU A 27 -22.86 6.62 2.23
N TYR A 28 -22.26 6.32 3.40
CA TYR A 28 -22.92 5.69 4.54
C TYR A 28 -23.43 4.27 4.27
N ASP A 29 -22.84 3.58 3.31
CA ASP A 29 -23.20 2.21 2.94
C ASP A 29 -22.11 1.19 3.35
N ASP A 30 -21.43 1.45 4.47
CA ASP A 30 -20.60 0.46 5.17
C ASP A 30 -21.08 0.39 6.62
N GLU A 31 -22.18 -0.34 6.84
CA GLU A 31 -22.90 -0.35 8.12
C GLU A 31 -22.07 -0.94 9.27
N TRP A 32 -20.92 -1.53 8.96
CA TRP A 32 -19.99 -2.12 9.92
C TRP A 32 -18.87 -1.15 10.34
N ASP A 33 -18.86 0.06 9.81
CA ASP A 33 -17.92 1.11 10.16
C ASP A 33 -18.61 2.34 10.75
N VAL A 34 -18.10 2.84 11.87
CA VAL A 34 -18.69 4.03 12.52
C VAL A 34 -18.66 5.28 11.64
N MET A 35 -17.77 5.35 10.64
CA MET A 35 -17.75 6.47 9.69
C MET A 35 -18.85 6.38 8.62
N SER A 36 -19.68 5.33 8.60
CA SER A 36 -20.97 5.34 7.90
C SER A 36 -22.08 6.05 8.69
N ALA A 37 -21.73 6.62 9.86
CA ALA A 37 -22.49 7.60 10.62
C ALA A 37 -24.00 7.32 10.73
N ALA A 38 -24.79 7.88 9.80
CA ALA A 38 -26.25 7.83 9.81
C ALA A 38 -26.83 6.42 9.54
N HIS A 39 -26.04 5.47 9.06
CA HIS A 39 -26.49 4.13 8.71
C HIS A 39 -25.46 3.09 9.16
N VAL A 40 -25.49 2.76 10.45
CA VAL A 40 -24.58 1.80 11.07
C VAL A 40 -25.37 0.73 11.83
N LYS A 41 -24.82 -0.49 11.89
CA LYS A 41 -25.25 -1.50 12.85
C LYS A 41 -25.02 -0.96 14.25
N THR A 42 -25.85 -1.35 15.22
CA THR A 42 -25.67 -0.86 16.58
C THR A 42 -25.94 -1.94 17.61
N THR A 43 -25.36 -1.75 18.80
CA THR A 43 -25.62 -2.59 19.97
C THR A 43 -26.12 -1.73 21.12
N ASN A 44 -26.99 -2.29 21.97
CA ASN A 44 -27.47 -1.57 23.15
C ASN A 44 -26.46 -1.67 24.29
N THR A 45 -26.08 -0.52 24.84
CA THR A 45 -25.29 -0.41 26.06
C THR A 45 -26.19 -0.13 27.26
N ILE A 46 -25.75 -0.60 28.43
CA ILE A 46 -26.51 -0.44 29.69
C ILE A 46 -26.66 1.06 30.07
N LYS A 47 -25.66 1.89 29.76
CA LYS A 47 -25.54 3.26 30.28
C LYS A 47 -25.79 4.36 29.26
N TYR A 48 -25.45 4.14 27.99
CA TYR A 48 -25.40 5.19 26.98
C TYR A 48 -26.35 4.94 25.80
N GLY A 49 -27.24 3.95 25.90
CA GLY A 49 -28.13 3.58 24.81
C GLY A 49 -27.38 2.87 23.68
N SER A 50 -27.76 3.17 22.44
CA SER A 50 -27.19 2.54 21.25
C SER A 50 -25.73 2.97 21.02
N ALA A 51 -24.83 2.00 20.82
CA ALA A 51 -23.43 2.20 20.47
C ALA A 51 -23.15 1.70 19.04
N PRO A 52 -22.37 2.47 18.25
CA PRO A 52 -21.95 2.08 16.91
C PRO A 52 -20.81 1.05 16.95
N PRO A 53 -20.47 0.45 15.80
CA PRO A 53 -19.30 -0.42 15.68
C PRO A 53 -17.98 0.35 15.84
N GLY A 54 -16.88 -0.39 15.82
CA GLY A 54 -15.55 0.20 15.69
C GLY A 54 -15.28 0.81 14.32
N LEU A 55 -14.12 1.45 14.19
CA LEU A 55 -13.57 1.91 12.92
C LEU A 55 -13.15 0.72 12.05
N ASN A 56 -13.34 0.85 10.73
CA ASN A 56 -12.70 -0.03 9.77
C ASN A 56 -11.17 0.17 9.74
N GLY A 57 -10.50 -0.75 9.07
CA GLY A 57 -9.06 -0.87 8.99
C GLY A 57 -8.40 0.34 8.37
N TYR A 58 -9.02 0.94 7.35
CA TYR A 58 -8.53 2.18 6.75
C TYR A 58 -8.53 3.33 7.75
N GLY A 59 -9.60 3.48 8.54
CA GLY A 59 -9.70 4.47 9.60
C GLY A 59 -8.68 4.24 10.71
N LEU A 60 -8.53 2.99 11.19
CA LEU A 60 -7.53 2.66 12.22
C LEU A 60 -6.10 2.88 11.72
N GLU A 61 -5.81 2.52 10.48
CA GLU A 61 -4.51 2.75 9.86
C GLU A 61 -4.21 4.24 9.73
N ARG A 62 -5.19 5.06 9.31
CA ARG A 62 -5.06 6.52 9.20
C ARG A 62 -4.77 7.19 10.55
N LEU A 63 -5.17 6.59 11.66
CA LEU A 63 -4.84 7.05 13.01
C LEU A 63 -3.54 6.47 13.58
N GLY A 64 -2.86 5.59 12.84
CA GLY A 64 -1.66 4.90 13.31
C GLY A 64 -1.95 3.85 14.38
N TRP A 65 -3.19 3.37 14.47
CA TRP A 65 -3.65 2.43 15.50
C TRP A 65 -3.46 0.96 15.11
N ILE A 66 -2.88 0.71 13.94
CA ILE A 66 -2.44 -0.61 13.51
C ILE A 66 -0.91 -0.61 13.50
N PRO A 67 -0.25 -1.54 14.21
CA PRO A 67 1.20 -1.58 14.21
C PRO A 67 1.74 -2.02 12.85
N LEU A 68 2.83 -1.38 12.42
CA LEU A 68 3.49 -1.54 11.12
C LEU A 68 3.75 -2.99 10.73
N ASN A 69 4.25 -3.78 11.68
CA ASN A 69 4.58 -5.18 11.49
C ASN A 69 3.34 -6.10 11.37
N ARG A 70 2.13 -5.55 11.51
CA ARG A 70 0.85 -6.25 11.37
C ARG A 70 0.07 -5.81 10.13
N ILE A 71 0.66 -4.99 9.26
CA ILE A 71 0.13 -4.67 7.93
C ILE A 71 0.95 -5.43 6.90
N TYR A 72 0.32 -6.29 6.12
CA TYR A 72 0.97 -7.00 5.02
C TYR A 72 0.68 -6.28 3.70
N THR A 73 1.71 -5.87 2.96
CA THR A 73 1.55 -5.30 1.60
C THR A 73 1.92 -6.35 0.56
N PHE A 74 0.93 -6.83 -0.19
CA PHE A 74 1.10 -7.85 -1.22
C PHE A 74 1.92 -7.35 -2.41
N GLY A 75 2.79 -8.20 -2.92
CA GLY A 75 3.70 -7.95 -4.04
C GLY A 75 4.98 -7.22 -3.64
N LYS A 76 5.09 -6.72 -2.40
CA LYS A 76 6.25 -5.96 -1.93
C LYS A 76 7.56 -6.76 -2.01
N LYS A 77 7.49 -8.09 -1.84
CA LYS A 77 8.64 -9.00 -1.96
C LYS A 77 8.77 -9.63 -3.35
N GLY A 78 7.96 -9.19 -4.31
CA GLY A 78 7.96 -9.70 -5.68
C GLY A 78 7.01 -10.88 -5.91
N GLU A 79 6.21 -11.25 -4.92
CA GLU A 79 5.22 -12.31 -5.04
C GLU A 79 4.08 -11.91 -6.00
N THR A 80 3.69 -12.84 -6.88
CA THR A 80 2.55 -12.67 -7.81
C THR A 80 1.34 -13.52 -7.41
N SER A 81 1.53 -14.47 -6.50
CA SER A 81 0.45 -15.15 -5.79
C SER A 81 0.89 -15.58 -4.39
N ALA A 82 -0.05 -15.60 -3.43
CA ALA A 82 0.19 -16.10 -2.08
C ALA A 82 -1.11 -16.50 -1.38
N THR A 83 -1.01 -17.43 -0.42
CA THR A 83 -2.05 -17.67 0.59
C THR A 83 -1.56 -17.16 1.93
N LEU A 84 -2.25 -16.16 2.48
CA LEU A 84 -1.91 -15.51 3.74
C LEU A 84 -2.89 -15.92 4.84
N ILE A 85 -2.45 -15.87 6.09
CA ILE A 85 -3.33 -16.01 7.25
C ILE A 85 -3.53 -14.61 7.84
N LEU A 86 -4.79 -14.17 7.90
CA LEU A 86 -5.22 -12.91 8.51
C LEU A 86 -5.88 -13.21 9.87
N THR A 87 -5.68 -12.34 10.86
CA THR A 87 -6.38 -12.43 12.16
C THR A 87 -7.32 -11.24 12.36
N THR A 88 -8.17 -11.31 13.37
CA THR A 88 -9.19 -10.29 13.65
C THR A 88 -8.54 -8.95 14.00
N LEU A 89 -9.07 -7.88 13.41
CA LEU A 89 -8.66 -6.49 13.65
C LEU A 89 -8.80 -6.12 15.13
N MET A 90 -9.92 -6.52 15.73
CA MET A 90 -10.25 -6.24 17.12
C MET A 90 -9.77 -7.39 18.01
N ASN A 91 -8.92 -7.04 18.99
CA ASN A 91 -8.35 -7.95 20.00
C ASN A 91 -7.63 -9.18 19.39
N PRO A 92 -6.50 -8.98 18.71
CA PRO A 92 -5.76 -10.07 18.10
C PRO A 92 -4.93 -10.85 19.13
N ALA A 93 -5.19 -12.15 19.26
CA ALA A 93 -4.39 -13.04 20.10
C ALA A 93 -3.10 -13.57 19.43
N SER A 94 -2.87 -13.24 18.15
CA SER A 94 -1.77 -13.78 17.33
C SER A 94 -0.89 -12.69 16.69
N ASN A 95 0.23 -13.11 16.10
CA ASN A 95 1.15 -12.23 15.35
C ASN A 95 0.83 -12.13 13.84
N TYR A 96 -0.24 -12.77 13.36
CA TYR A 96 -0.64 -12.68 11.96
C TYR A 96 -1.08 -11.26 11.57
N PRO A 97 -0.97 -10.85 10.30
CA PRO A 97 -1.47 -9.55 9.85
C PRO A 97 -2.89 -9.24 10.34
N LEU A 98 -3.13 -7.97 10.66
CA LEU A 98 -4.44 -7.38 10.97
C LEU A 98 -5.10 -6.80 9.72
N LEU A 99 -4.26 -6.35 8.79
CA LEU A 99 -4.66 -5.82 7.50
C LEU A 99 -3.79 -6.43 6.41
N ILE A 100 -4.42 -6.76 5.29
CA ILE A 100 -3.71 -7.04 4.03
C ILE A 100 -4.03 -5.94 3.05
N ARG A 101 -3.01 -5.24 2.59
CA ARG A 101 -3.06 -4.23 1.55
C ARG A 101 -2.63 -4.85 0.23
N ILE A 102 -3.43 -4.67 -0.82
CA ILE A 102 -3.19 -5.25 -2.15
C ILE A 102 -3.20 -4.12 -3.17
N PRO A 103 -2.01 -3.57 -3.49
CA PRO A 103 -1.88 -2.57 -4.53
C PRO A 103 -2.22 -3.18 -5.90
N PHE A 104 -2.82 -2.39 -6.77
CA PHE A 104 -3.11 -2.80 -8.14
C PHE A 104 -2.96 -1.66 -9.15
N ASP A 105 -3.02 -0.41 -8.71
CA ASP A 105 -2.87 0.76 -9.55
C ASP A 105 -1.43 1.29 -9.50
N PRO A 106 -0.65 1.15 -10.60
CA PRO A 106 0.71 1.71 -10.67
C PRO A 106 0.73 3.24 -10.79
N SER A 107 -0.41 3.88 -11.08
CA SER A 107 -0.53 5.32 -11.26
C SER A 107 -0.97 6.06 -10.00
N ASP A 108 -1.58 5.34 -9.05
CA ASP A 108 -1.98 5.86 -7.75
C ASP A 108 -1.68 4.84 -6.65
N TYR A 109 -0.62 5.09 -5.88
CA TYR A 109 -0.18 4.21 -4.80
C TYR A 109 -1.15 4.17 -3.61
N GLN A 110 -2.23 4.94 -3.60
CA GLN A 110 -3.30 4.83 -2.62
C GLN A 110 -4.55 4.16 -3.14
N HIS A 111 -4.54 3.76 -4.41
CA HIS A 111 -5.62 3.00 -5.00
C HIS A 111 -5.32 1.51 -4.89
N TYR A 112 -5.89 0.89 -3.86
CA TYR A 112 -5.59 -0.48 -3.47
C TYR A 112 -6.78 -1.14 -2.78
N TYR A 113 -6.78 -2.47 -2.73
CA TYR A 113 -7.70 -3.21 -1.87
C TYR A 113 -7.13 -3.37 -0.46
N LEU A 114 -8.00 -3.30 0.54
CA LEU A 114 -7.69 -3.57 1.93
C LEU A 114 -8.58 -4.71 2.41
N ILE A 115 -8.00 -5.72 3.06
CA ILE A 115 -8.74 -6.82 3.65
C ILE A 115 -8.58 -6.77 5.17
N GLU A 116 -9.72 -6.84 5.85
CA GLU A 116 -9.80 -6.96 7.30
C GLU A 116 -10.77 -8.06 7.70
N MET A 117 -10.62 -8.58 8.92
CA MET A 117 -11.57 -9.51 9.52
C MET A 117 -12.01 -8.99 10.87
N ARG A 118 -13.32 -9.05 11.16
CA ARG A 118 -13.90 -8.54 12.39
C ARG A 118 -14.89 -9.53 12.98
N PHE A 119 -14.87 -9.66 14.30
CA PHE A 119 -15.75 -10.53 15.06
C PHE A 119 -16.89 -9.71 15.67
N LYS A 120 -18.07 -10.31 15.79
CA LYS A 120 -19.23 -9.73 16.46
C LYS A 120 -19.00 -9.69 17.98
N GLU A 121 -18.19 -8.77 18.45
CA GLU A 121 -17.85 -8.62 19.86
C GLU A 121 -17.41 -7.18 20.19
N ASN A 122 -17.43 -6.83 21.48
CA ASN A 122 -17.03 -5.49 21.94
C ASN A 122 -17.83 -4.40 21.22
N TRP A 123 -17.15 -3.45 20.58
CA TRP A 123 -17.77 -2.42 19.75
C TRP A 123 -18.60 -3.00 18.60
N ASP A 124 -18.19 -4.15 18.07
CA ASP A 124 -18.82 -4.81 16.91
C ASP A 124 -19.93 -5.80 17.31
N ALA A 125 -20.36 -5.79 18.57
CA ALA A 125 -21.41 -6.68 19.07
C ALA A 125 -22.76 -6.53 18.35
N GLY A 126 -22.97 -5.42 17.63
CA GLY A 126 -24.15 -5.17 16.81
C GLY A 126 -24.16 -5.86 15.44
N PHE A 127 -23.06 -6.52 15.05
CA PHE A 127 -22.99 -7.23 13.76
C PHE A 127 -23.94 -8.43 13.75
N ASP A 128 -24.35 -8.89 12.57
CA ASP A 128 -25.20 -10.09 12.49
C ASP A 128 -24.38 -11.38 12.61
N GLN A 129 -23.11 -11.34 12.19
CA GLN A 129 -22.14 -12.44 12.23
C GLN A 129 -20.70 -11.91 12.24
N ASN A 130 -19.72 -12.81 12.26
CA ASN A 130 -18.32 -12.46 12.01
C ASN A 130 -18.11 -12.26 10.51
N PHE A 131 -17.36 -11.24 10.13
CA PHE A 131 -17.16 -10.85 8.74
C PHE A 131 -15.69 -10.78 8.37
N VAL A 132 -15.44 -11.02 7.09
CA VAL A 132 -14.26 -10.53 6.38
C VAL A 132 -14.75 -9.46 5.42
N PHE A 133 -14.05 -8.34 5.37
CA PHE A 133 -14.38 -7.22 4.49
C PHE A 133 -13.26 -7.03 3.49
N ILE A 134 -13.64 -6.71 2.26
CA ILE A 134 -12.74 -6.22 1.22
C ILE A 134 -13.19 -4.80 0.91
N HIS A 135 -12.31 -3.84 1.15
CA HIS A 135 -12.53 -2.44 0.82
C HIS A 135 -11.64 -2.04 -0.35
N GLU A 136 -12.17 -1.30 -1.31
CA GLU A 136 -11.39 -0.53 -2.27
C GLU A 136 -11.11 0.85 -1.67
N ILE A 137 -9.83 1.18 -1.51
CA ILE A 137 -9.42 2.53 -1.12
C ILE A 137 -9.19 3.32 -2.40
N LYS A 138 -9.92 4.41 -2.61
CA LYS A 138 -9.77 5.24 -3.82
C LYS A 138 -10.10 6.71 -3.58
N TYR A 139 -9.57 7.55 -4.46
CA TYR A 139 -9.81 8.99 -4.45
C TYR A 139 -11.25 9.30 -4.86
N ASN A 140 -11.94 10.12 -4.07
CA ASN A 140 -13.22 10.71 -4.41
C ASN A 140 -12.99 12.14 -4.92
N PRO A 141 -13.28 12.44 -6.20
CA PRO A 141 -13.13 13.79 -6.73
C PRO A 141 -14.15 14.79 -6.17
N ALA A 142 -15.27 14.34 -5.60
CA ALA A 142 -16.32 15.22 -5.10
C ALA A 142 -15.88 16.00 -3.85
N ASP A 143 -15.16 15.37 -2.93
CA ASP A 143 -14.64 15.97 -1.69
C ASP A 143 -13.11 16.02 -1.63
N LYS A 144 -12.44 15.56 -2.70
CA LYS A 144 -10.98 15.58 -2.86
C LYS A 144 -10.23 14.78 -1.80
N ASN A 145 -10.80 13.68 -1.33
CA ASN A 145 -10.18 12.83 -0.31
C ASN A 145 -10.19 11.35 -0.72
N TYR A 146 -9.38 10.53 -0.06
CA TYR A 146 -9.44 9.08 -0.21
C TYR A 146 -10.43 8.49 0.79
N HIS A 147 -11.25 7.56 0.31
CA HIS A 147 -12.28 6.90 1.08
C HIS A 147 -12.13 5.39 1.00
N SER A 148 -12.70 4.72 2.00
CA SER A 148 -12.89 3.28 2.02
C SER A 148 -14.24 2.94 1.40
N TYR A 149 -14.24 2.12 0.35
CA TYR A 149 -15.44 1.62 -0.32
C TYR A 149 -15.57 0.12 -0.05
N LEU A 150 -16.54 -0.28 0.77
CA LEU A 150 -16.86 -1.68 0.99
C LEU A 150 -17.33 -2.30 -0.32
N LEU A 151 -16.66 -3.37 -0.75
CA LEU A 151 -17.11 -4.17 -1.87
C LEU A 151 -18.22 -5.11 -1.40
N ARG A 152 -19.40 -5.00 -2.00
CA ARG A 152 -20.60 -5.77 -1.63
C ARG A 152 -21.21 -6.50 -2.80
N THR A 153 -22.01 -7.52 -2.50
CA THR A 153 -22.86 -8.17 -3.49
C THR A 153 -23.96 -7.19 -3.90
N HIS A 154 -24.20 -7.08 -5.20
CA HIS A 154 -25.23 -6.19 -5.75
C HIS A 154 -26.60 -6.87 -5.87
N ASP A 155 -26.80 -7.99 -5.16
CA ASP A 155 -28.11 -8.61 -5.06
C ASP A 155 -29.01 -7.78 -4.14
N THR A 156 -30.24 -7.56 -4.57
CA THR A 156 -31.20 -6.67 -3.88
C THR A 156 -31.65 -7.20 -2.52
N SER A 157 -31.31 -8.44 -2.15
CA SER A 157 -31.84 -9.11 -0.96
C SER A 157 -30.89 -9.14 0.23
N THR A 158 -29.58 -9.21 0.02
CA THR A 158 -28.62 -9.49 1.09
C THR A 158 -27.49 -8.46 1.18
N ARG A 159 -27.05 -7.87 0.06
CA ARG A 159 -26.00 -6.83 -0.02
C ARG A 159 -24.79 -7.10 0.88
N GLN A 160 -24.35 -8.36 0.93
CA GLN A 160 -23.32 -8.81 1.86
C GLN A 160 -21.92 -8.39 1.38
N PRO A 161 -20.95 -8.22 2.28
CA PRO A 161 -19.55 -8.05 1.91
C PRO A 161 -19.09 -9.17 0.97
N VAL A 162 -18.38 -8.82 -0.12
CA VAL A 162 -17.82 -9.84 -1.02
C VAL A 162 -16.67 -10.56 -0.34
N THR A 163 -16.65 -11.88 -0.51
CA THR A 163 -15.60 -12.76 0.05
C THR A 163 -14.65 -13.30 -1.02
N SER A 164 -14.90 -12.95 -2.28
CA SER A 164 -14.05 -13.24 -3.43
C SER A 164 -14.29 -12.23 -4.54
N MET A 165 -13.25 -11.91 -5.32
CA MET A 165 -13.33 -11.01 -6.47
C MET A 165 -12.25 -11.35 -7.51
N ASN A 166 -12.48 -10.92 -8.75
CA ASN A 166 -11.51 -11.00 -9.85
C ASN A 166 -11.67 -9.77 -10.75
N MET A 167 -10.97 -8.69 -10.42
CA MET A 167 -11.03 -7.41 -11.12
C MET A 167 -9.72 -6.65 -10.92
N ASN A 168 -9.43 -5.67 -11.78
CA ASN A 168 -8.19 -4.88 -11.74
C ASN A 168 -6.89 -5.72 -11.76
N ASN A 169 -6.93 -6.90 -12.39
CA ASN A 169 -5.84 -7.90 -12.37
C ASN A 169 -5.47 -8.37 -10.95
N VAL A 170 -6.44 -8.35 -10.04
CA VAL A 170 -6.34 -8.92 -8.70
C VAL A 170 -7.45 -9.96 -8.55
N LYS A 171 -7.05 -11.16 -8.16
CA LYS A 171 -7.96 -12.20 -7.71
C LYS A 171 -7.80 -12.37 -6.20
N ILE A 172 -8.90 -12.29 -5.48
CA ILE A 172 -8.96 -12.51 -4.03
C ILE A 172 -9.94 -13.63 -3.76
N THR A 173 -9.58 -14.56 -2.88
CA THR A 173 -10.51 -15.58 -2.38
C THR A 173 -10.24 -15.80 -0.91
N THR A 174 -11.25 -15.53 -0.08
CA THR A 174 -11.18 -15.79 1.36
C THR A 174 -11.68 -17.19 1.68
N GLY A 175 -11.06 -17.84 2.66
CA GLY A 175 -11.51 -19.10 3.22
C GLY A 175 -12.67 -18.91 4.20
N LYS A 176 -12.91 -19.92 5.03
CA LYS A 176 -13.87 -19.81 6.14
C LYS A 176 -13.18 -19.24 7.37
N ILE A 177 -13.88 -18.39 8.13
CA ILE A 177 -13.41 -17.90 9.43
C ILE A 177 -13.27 -19.09 10.39
N ASN A 178 -12.07 -19.28 10.93
CA ASN A 178 -11.83 -20.18 12.04
C ASN A 178 -12.07 -19.43 13.34
N VAL A 179 -13.17 -19.74 14.02
CA VAL A 179 -13.60 -19.05 15.25
C VAL A 179 -12.68 -19.37 16.42
N GLN A 180 -12.12 -20.58 16.47
CA GLN A 180 -11.22 -21.02 17.55
C GLN A 180 -9.87 -20.31 17.49
N THR A 181 -9.26 -20.23 16.31
CA THR A 181 -7.96 -19.56 16.12
C THR A 181 -8.11 -18.08 15.82
N ARG A 182 -9.33 -17.60 15.57
CA ARG A 182 -9.65 -16.22 15.17
C ARG A 182 -8.83 -15.80 13.95
N THR A 183 -8.82 -16.66 12.94
CA THR A 183 -8.08 -16.45 11.69
C THR A 183 -8.90 -16.82 10.46
N ILE A 184 -8.45 -16.33 9.31
CA ILE A 184 -8.95 -16.70 7.98
C ILE A 184 -7.78 -16.82 7.01
N SER A 185 -7.87 -17.78 6.08
CA SER A 185 -6.92 -17.88 4.97
C SER A 185 -7.38 -16.98 3.82
N VAL A 186 -6.46 -16.24 3.19
CA VAL A 186 -6.74 -15.34 2.08
C VAL A 186 -5.80 -15.67 0.94
N TYR A 187 -6.34 -16.17 -0.17
CA TYR A 187 -5.60 -16.36 -1.41
C TYR A 187 -5.65 -15.08 -2.25
N ILE A 188 -4.49 -14.65 -2.75
CA ILE A 188 -4.32 -13.47 -3.56
C ILE A 188 -3.45 -13.82 -4.77
N GLU A 189 -3.85 -13.36 -5.94
CA GLU A 189 -3.06 -13.37 -7.16
C GLU A 189 -3.12 -11.98 -7.80
N SER A 190 -1.97 -11.42 -8.17
CA SER A 190 -1.88 -10.13 -8.87
C SER A 190 -0.56 -10.00 -9.62
N ASN A 191 -0.59 -9.29 -10.74
CA ASN A 191 0.62 -8.98 -11.52
C ASN A 191 1.33 -7.70 -11.08
N ILE A 192 0.90 -7.05 -9.98
CA ILE A 192 1.41 -5.74 -9.56
C ILE A 192 2.93 -5.71 -9.40
N ALA A 193 3.55 -6.79 -8.90
CA ALA A 193 5.01 -6.90 -8.75
C ALA A 193 5.79 -6.81 -10.08
N ASP A 194 5.13 -7.13 -11.20
CA ASP A 194 5.71 -7.14 -12.55
C ASP A 194 5.36 -5.88 -13.35
N ARG A 195 4.52 -4.99 -12.79
CA ARG A 195 4.17 -3.72 -13.43
C ARG A 195 5.31 -2.71 -13.31
N CYS A 196 5.35 -1.79 -14.25
CA CYS A 196 6.23 -0.64 -14.18
C CYS A 196 5.76 0.38 -13.15
N LEU A 197 6.72 1.10 -12.56
CA LEU A 197 6.44 2.25 -11.72
C LEU A 197 5.74 3.37 -12.52
N GLN A 198 5.08 4.28 -11.79
CA GLN A 198 4.46 5.47 -12.40
C GLN A 198 5.46 6.21 -13.31
N GLY A 199 5.02 6.55 -14.52
CA GLY A 199 5.85 7.22 -15.53
C GLY A 199 6.69 6.29 -16.42
N TYR A 200 6.69 4.98 -16.14
CA TYR A 200 7.33 3.97 -16.96
C TYR A 200 6.31 3.04 -17.63
N VAL A 201 6.71 2.48 -18.76
CA VAL A 201 5.95 1.48 -19.54
C VAL A 201 6.88 0.35 -19.95
N TRP A 202 6.34 -0.83 -20.24
CA TRP A 202 7.15 -1.91 -20.82
C TRP A 202 7.75 -1.44 -22.16
N ARG A 203 9.01 -1.74 -22.39
CA ARG A 203 9.73 -1.37 -23.62
C ARG A 203 9.13 -2.03 -24.85
N GLU A 204 8.64 -3.26 -24.71
CA GLU A 204 7.93 -4.00 -25.75
C GLU A 204 8.73 -4.04 -27.07
N ALA A 205 10.06 -4.27 -27.00
CA ALA A 205 10.87 -4.54 -28.18
C ALA A 205 10.38 -5.80 -28.91
N ILE A 206 9.84 -6.74 -28.13
CA ILE A 206 8.99 -7.86 -28.53
C ILE A 206 7.88 -8.02 -27.47
N PRO A 207 6.83 -8.83 -27.71
CA PRO A 207 5.72 -8.97 -26.75
C PRO A 207 6.13 -9.45 -25.34
N SER A 208 7.25 -10.17 -25.19
CA SER A 208 7.74 -10.64 -23.88
C SER A 208 8.76 -9.70 -23.22
N ASP A 209 9.10 -8.59 -23.86
CA ASP A 209 10.07 -7.62 -23.35
C ASP A 209 9.42 -6.62 -22.38
N HIS A 210 9.40 -6.99 -21.11
CA HIS A 210 8.81 -6.22 -20.01
C HIS A 210 9.81 -5.33 -19.26
N VAL A 211 10.92 -4.93 -19.90
CA VAL A 211 11.85 -3.94 -19.31
C VAL A 211 11.16 -2.58 -19.22
N CYS A 212 11.12 -1.98 -18.03
CA CYS A 212 10.45 -0.70 -17.81
C CYS A 212 11.31 0.49 -18.29
N VAL A 213 10.76 1.26 -19.23
CA VAL A 213 11.39 2.43 -19.87
C VAL A 213 10.41 3.59 -19.94
N THR A 214 10.87 4.77 -20.33
CA THR A 214 9.96 5.91 -20.52
C THR A 214 9.12 5.70 -21.80
N PRO A 215 7.94 6.34 -21.92
CA PRO A 215 7.13 6.27 -23.13
C PRO A 215 7.88 6.69 -24.41
N THR A 216 8.82 7.64 -24.30
CA THR A 216 9.69 8.06 -25.40
C THR A 216 10.60 6.93 -25.87
N ILE A 217 11.24 6.20 -24.95
CA ILE A 217 12.13 5.08 -25.29
C ILE A 217 11.34 3.91 -25.87
N ARG A 218 10.13 3.63 -25.39
CA ARG A 218 9.24 2.65 -26.04
C ARG A 218 8.95 3.03 -27.48
N SER A 219 8.58 4.29 -27.72
CA SER A 219 8.29 4.78 -29.07
C SER A 219 9.51 4.68 -30.00
N GLN A 220 10.70 5.01 -29.49
CA GLN A 220 11.97 4.83 -30.20
C GLN A 220 12.22 3.35 -30.53
N THR A 221 12.01 2.45 -29.56
CA THR A 221 12.19 1.00 -29.73
C THR A 221 11.31 0.46 -30.85
N TRP A 222 10.05 0.92 -30.94
CA TRP A 222 9.13 0.54 -32.02
C TRP A 222 9.55 1.11 -33.38
N ALA A 223 10.02 2.36 -33.42
CA ALA A 223 10.57 2.95 -34.63
C ALA A 223 11.82 2.19 -35.13
N ASP A 224 12.67 1.73 -34.21
CA ASP A 224 13.83 0.91 -34.52
C ASP A 224 13.44 -0.47 -35.07
N ASN A 225 12.42 -1.11 -34.50
CA ASN A 225 11.87 -2.35 -35.03
C ASN A 225 11.33 -2.15 -36.46
N ALA A 226 10.59 -1.07 -36.72
CA ALA A 226 10.03 -0.77 -38.04
C ALA A 226 11.12 -0.45 -39.08
N ALA A 227 12.23 0.16 -38.66
CA ALA A 227 13.35 0.51 -39.54
C ALA A 227 14.37 -0.63 -39.70
N ALA A 228 14.22 -1.76 -39.01
CA ALA A 228 15.22 -2.83 -38.90
C ALA A 228 15.74 -3.28 -40.28
N ASP A 229 14.83 -3.59 -41.21
CA ASP A 229 15.18 -4.07 -42.56
C ASP A 229 15.94 -3.03 -43.37
N SER A 230 15.57 -1.75 -43.25
CA SER A 230 16.23 -0.65 -43.97
C SER A 230 17.69 -0.45 -43.53
N ARG A 231 18.05 -0.94 -42.35
CA ARG A 231 19.38 -0.78 -41.73
C ARG A 231 20.24 -2.04 -41.83
N ARG A 232 19.69 -3.15 -42.35
CA ARG A 232 20.44 -4.38 -42.69
C ARG A 232 21.13 -4.23 -44.03
N ASN A 233 22.29 -4.88 -44.19
CA ASN A 233 22.98 -4.95 -45.46
C ASN A 233 22.16 -5.83 -46.42
N PRO A 234 21.66 -5.31 -47.56
CA PRO A 234 20.80 -6.07 -48.47
C PRO A 234 21.51 -7.28 -49.09
N SER A 235 22.85 -7.28 -49.14
CA SER A 235 23.64 -8.42 -49.64
C SER A 235 24.10 -9.37 -48.53
N GLY A 236 23.66 -9.16 -47.28
CA GLY A 236 24.18 -9.86 -46.11
C GLY A 236 25.62 -9.47 -45.78
N GLY A 237 26.34 -10.35 -45.08
CA GLY A 237 27.75 -10.14 -44.73
C GLY A 237 28.27 -11.17 -43.72
N PRO A 238 29.29 -10.83 -42.91
CA PRO A 238 29.94 -11.77 -41.98
C PRO A 238 28.99 -12.46 -40.97
N PHE A 239 27.82 -11.86 -40.72
CA PHE A 239 26.78 -12.39 -39.82
C PHE A 239 25.50 -12.79 -40.59
N GLY A 240 25.62 -13.14 -41.88
CA GLY A 240 24.50 -13.53 -42.71
C GLY A 240 23.52 -12.39 -42.98
N VAL A 241 22.22 -12.72 -43.07
CA VAL A 241 21.13 -11.79 -43.40
C VAL A 241 20.88 -10.72 -42.31
N ASP A 242 21.37 -10.95 -41.09
CA ASP A 242 21.25 -10.01 -39.98
C ASP A 242 22.39 -8.99 -39.94
N THR A 243 23.36 -9.06 -40.87
CA THR A 243 24.48 -8.11 -40.91
C THR A 243 23.98 -6.68 -41.07
N CYS A 244 24.30 -5.79 -40.12
CA CYS A 244 23.95 -4.38 -40.20
C CYS A 244 24.79 -3.62 -41.25
N LYS A 245 24.22 -2.56 -41.83
CA LYS A 245 24.98 -1.58 -42.64
C LYS A 245 26.06 -0.90 -41.80
N GLN A 246 27.11 -0.40 -42.44
CA GLN A 246 28.17 0.37 -41.76
C GLN A 246 27.57 1.54 -40.96
N GLY A 247 28.00 1.71 -39.71
CA GLY A 247 27.46 2.70 -38.77
C GLY A 247 26.32 2.20 -37.88
N TYR A 248 25.79 1.00 -38.12
CA TYR A 248 24.77 0.36 -37.31
C TYR A 248 25.30 -0.90 -36.60
N VAL A 249 24.71 -1.22 -35.45
CA VAL A 249 25.00 -2.40 -34.64
C VAL A 249 23.69 -3.06 -34.19
N TRP A 250 23.73 -4.32 -33.76
CA TRP A 250 22.58 -4.96 -33.13
C TRP A 250 22.23 -4.28 -31.80
N ARG A 251 20.93 -4.07 -31.57
CA ARG A 251 20.41 -3.40 -30.37
C ARG A 251 20.63 -4.23 -29.10
N GLU A 252 20.52 -5.55 -29.18
CA GLU A 252 20.74 -6.48 -28.05
C GLU A 252 19.89 -6.15 -26.81
N ALA A 253 18.65 -5.72 -27.02
CA ALA A 253 17.74 -5.36 -25.95
C ALA A 253 17.34 -6.56 -25.07
N TYR A 254 17.33 -7.78 -25.62
CA TYR A 254 16.99 -9.01 -24.90
C TYR A 254 17.87 -10.19 -25.33
N SER A 255 17.99 -11.20 -24.48
CA SER A 255 18.97 -12.30 -24.59
C SER A 255 18.70 -13.27 -25.75
N SER A 256 17.47 -13.36 -26.25
CA SER A 256 17.08 -14.26 -27.33
C SER A 256 17.33 -13.70 -28.73
N ASN A 257 18.53 -13.13 -28.98
CA ASN A 257 19.01 -12.79 -30.32
C ASN A 257 18.34 -11.54 -30.94
N ASP A 258 18.34 -10.40 -30.23
CA ASP A 258 17.83 -9.12 -30.74
C ASP A 258 18.79 -8.48 -31.78
N HIS A 259 18.58 -8.83 -33.05
CA HIS A 259 19.36 -8.35 -34.20
C HIS A 259 18.71 -7.16 -34.93
N VAL A 260 17.95 -6.33 -34.22
CA VAL A 260 17.47 -5.06 -34.78
C VAL A 260 18.65 -4.11 -34.92
N CYS A 261 18.93 -3.66 -36.15
CA CYS A 261 20.04 -2.75 -36.43
C CYS A 261 19.70 -1.32 -35.99
N VAL A 262 20.51 -0.77 -35.09
CA VAL A 262 20.36 0.57 -34.50
C VAL A 262 21.70 1.29 -34.43
N LEU A 263 21.70 2.57 -34.04
CA LEU A 263 22.94 3.30 -33.80
C LEU A 263 23.65 2.79 -32.53
N PRO A 264 24.98 2.89 -32.42
CA PRO A 264 25.73 2.46 -31.23
C PRO A 264 25.22 3.06 -29.90
N GLU A 265 24.73 4.30 -29.93
CA GLU A 265 24.16 4.98 -28.77
C GLU A 265 22.86 4.31 -28.32
N THR A 266 22.04 3.81 -29.26
CA THR A 266 20.79 3.10 -28.97
C THR A 266 21.04 1.73 -28.34
N ARG A 267 22.07 0.99 -28.78
CA ARG A 267 22.52 -0.25 -28.12
C ARG A 267 22.94 0.03 -26.68
N THR A 268 23.71 1.09 -26.46
CA THR A 268 24.13 1.52 -25.12
C THR A 268 22.93 1.89 -24.24
N GLN A 269 21.94 2.59 -24.80
CA GLN A 269 20.68 2.92 -24.12
C GLN A 269 19.91 1.65 -23.73
N ALA A 270 19.75 0.68 -24.64
CA ALA A 270 19.05 -0.58 -24.35
C ALA A 270 19.73 -1.39 -23.22
N GLN A 271 21.06 -1.41 -23.20
CA GLN A 271 21.83 -2.03 -22.10
C GLN A 271 21.61 -1.31 -20.77
N ASN A 272 21.61 0.04 -20.77
CA ASN A 272 21.32 0.82 -19.58
C ASN A 272 19.89 0.58 -19.06
N ASP A 273 18.92 0.43 -19.96
CA ASP A 273 17.54 0.10 -19.58
C ASP A 273 17.43 -1.28 -18.95
N ASN A 274 18.15 -2.28 -19.49
CA ASN A 274 18.23 -3.61 -18.89
C ASN A 274 18.82 -3.55 -17.48
N ASN A 275 19.88 -2.76 -17.28
CA ASN A 275 20.51 -2.58 -15.96
C ASN A 275 19.59 -1.88 -14.94
N GLN A 276 18.61 -1.09 -15.41
CA GLN A 276 17.65 -0.38 -14.56
C GLN A 276 16.31 -1.11 -14.41
N ALA A 277 16.13 -2.28 -15.04
CA ALA A 277 14.85 -2.98 -15.09
C ALA A 277 14.26 -3.25 -13.70
N THR A 278 15.10 -3.62 -12.72
CA THR A 278 14.68 -3.87 -11.33
C THR A 278 14.30 -2.60 -10.58
N ASN A 279 14.92 -1.45 -10.88
CA ASN A 279 14.68 -0.18 -10.21
C ASN A 279 13.40 0.53 -10.69
N ARG A 280 12.84 0.09 -11.83
CA ARG A 280 11.71 0.74 -12.51
C ARG A 280 10.43 -0.10 -12.51
N ARG A 281 10.40 -1.19 -11.74
CA ARG A 281 9.26 -2.10 -11.57
C ARG A 281 8.82 -2.20 -10.12
N ASN A 282 7.74 -2.95 -9.89
CA ASN A 282 7.17 -3.27 -8.58
C ASN A 282 6.64 -2.04 -7.78
N PRO A 283 5.51 -1.45 -8.23
CA PRO A 283 4.79 -0.41 -7.48
C PRO A 283 4.45 -0.78 -6.03
N SER A 284 4.24 -2.06 -5.71
CA SER A 284 3.90 -2.48 -4.34
C SER A 284 4.97 -2.13 -3.31
N GLN A 285 6.21 -1.89 -3.73
CA GLN A 285 7.27 -1.40 -2.84
C GLN A 285 7.06 0.05 -2.38
N PHE A 286 6.18 0.80 -3.05
CA PHE A 286 5.94 2.22 -2.80
C PHE A 286 4.57 2.52 -2.19
N VAL A 287 3.78 1.48 -1.89
CA VAL A 287 2.46 1.63 -1.29
C VAL A 287 2.56 1.49 0.22
N TYR A 288 2.46 2.61 0.93
CA TYR A 288 2.62 2.69 2.39
C TYR A 288 1.32 3.02 3.16
N GLY A 289 0.22 3.31 2.47
CA GLY A 289 -1.09 3.60 3.07
C GLY A 289 -1.31 5.07 3.43
N PRO A 290 -2.37 5.44 4.18
CA PRO A 290 -2.70 6.83 4.51
C PRO A 290 -1.62 7.58 5.30
N LEU A 291 -0.71 6.88 5.98
CA LEU A 291 0.40 7.49 6.74
C LEU A 291 1.71 7.57 5.92
N THR A 292 1.63 7.48 4.59
CA THR A 292 2.80 7.59 3.71
C THR A 292 3.56 8.89 3.94
N CYS A 293 4.88 8.79 4.14
CA CYS A 293 5.75 9.95 4.22
C CYS A 293 5.98 10.60 2.85
N ARG A 294 6.08 11.93 2.82
CA ARG A 294 6.53 12.67 1.64
C ARG A 294 7.95 12.25 1.25
N ASN A 295 8.28 12.41 -0.03
CA ASN A 295 9.61 12.13 -0.54
C ASN A 295 10.70 12.84 0.30
N GLY A 296 11.77 12.12 0.64
CA GLY A 296 12.84 12.57 1.54
C GLY A 296 12.60 12.25 3.03
N PHE A 297 11.40 11.78 3.40
CA PHE A 297 11.09 11.36 4.77
C PHE A 297 10.78 9.87 4.85
N VAL A 298 10.96 9.31 6.04
CA VAL A 298 10.66 7.91 6.39
C VAL A 298 9.97 7.87 7.75
N TRP A 299 9.23 6.81 8.05
CA TRP A 299 8.68 6.62 9.39
C TRP A 299 9.81 6.56 10.42
N ARG A 300 9.62 7.22 11.56
CA ARG A 300 10.57 7.26 12.68
C ARG A 300 10.67 5.90 13.36
N GLU A 301 9.56 5.15 13.42
CA GLU A 301 9.46 3.82 14.03
C GLU A 301 10.27 3.70 15.34
N ALA A 302 10.04 4.65 16.25
CA ALA A 302 10.48 4.52 17.64
C ALA A 302 9.91 3.24 18.27
N ASP A 303 8.73 2.80 17.82
CA ASP A 303 8.22 1.44 17.88
C ASP A 303 7.35 1.11 16.64
N ASN A 304 6.58 0.02 16.71
CA ASN A 304 5.71 -0.40 15.62
C ASN A 304 4.46 0.49 15.40
N TYR A 305 4.15 1.43 16.30
CA TYR A 305 3.02 2.37 16.17
C TYR A 305 3.48 3.80 15.81
N ASP A 306 4.79 4.05 15.77
CA ASP A 306 5.33 5.38 15.50
C ASP A 306 5.49 5.66 13.99
N TYR A 307 4.40 6.15 13.40
CA TYR A 307 4.32 6.58 12.00
C TYR A 307 4.79 8.02 11.73
N VAL A 308 5.42 8.69 12.71
CA VAL A 308 5.89 10.07 12.53
C VAL A 308 6.95 10.12 11.43
N CYS A 309 6.76 10.98 10.43
CA CYS A 309 7.72 11.13 9.35
C CYS A 309 8.92 12.00 9.75
N VAL A 310 10.12 11.45 9.60
CA VAL A 310 11.39 12.10 9.94
C VAL A 310 12.42 11.87 8.83
N THR A 311 13.57 12.55 8.93
CA THR A 311 14.66 12.32 7.97
C THR A 311 15.26 10.91 8.15
N PRO A 312 15.87 10.32 7.11
CA PRO A 312 16.58 9.05 7.25
C PRO A 312 17.67 9.06 8.33
N THR A 313 18.31 10.21 8.57
CA THR A 313 19.29 10.39 9.65
C THR A 313 18.63 10.29 11.02
N THR A 314 17.51 10.99 11.24
CA THR A 314 16.74 10.89 12.48
C THR A 314 16.23 9.47 12.73
N ARG A 315 15.82 8.75 11.67
CA ARG A 315 15.42 7.36 11.81
C ARG A 315 16.57 6.46 12.31
N LYS A 316 17.77 6.62 11.75
CA LYS A 316 18.97 5.90 12.23
C LYS A 316 19.30 6.25 13.68
N GLN A 317 19.20 7.53 14.05
CA GLN A 317 19.38 7.99 15.43
C GLN A 317 18.38 7.34 16.38
N THR A 318 17.09 7.32 16.01
CA THR A 318 16.02 6.69 16.80
C THR A 318 16.30 5.22 17.07
N ALA A 319 16.76 4.48 16.05
CA ALA A 319 17.15 3.07 16.21
C ALA A 319 18.35 2.90 17.15
N ALA A 320 19.36 3.77 17.05
CA ALA A 320 20.50 3.77 17.96
C ALA A 320 20.08 4.08 19.41
N ASP A 321 19.19 5.04 19.61
CA ASP A 321 18.64 5.38 20.93
C ASP A 321 17.83 4.24 21.54
N ASN A 322 17.04 3.51 20.75
CA ASN A 322 16.34 2.31 21.21
C ASN A 322 17.33 1.23 21.70
N ALA A 323 18.45 1.04 20.99
CA ALA A 323 19.44 0.03 21.33
C ALA A 323 20.18 0.33 22.65
N VAL A 324 20.51 1.59 22.91
CA VAL A 324 21.25 2.00 24.12
C VAL A 324 20.35 2.46 25.27
N GLY A 325 19.07 2.71 25.00
CA GLY A 325 18.08 3.19 25.97
C GLY A 325 18.03 2.41 27.28
N PRO A 326 18.07 1.05 27.28
CA PRO A 326 18.13 0.26 28.50
C PRO A 326 19.33 0.56 29.39
N LEU A 327 20.49 0.93 28.81
CA LEU A 327 21.71 1.28 29.56
C LEU A 327 21.61 2.65 30.25
N ARG A 328 20.66 3.49 29.84
CA ARG A 328 20.43 4.84 30.36
C ARG A 328 19.23 4.89 31.33
N ARG A 329 18.59 3.76 31.58
CA ARG A 329 17.36 3.63 32.38
C ARG A 329 17.66 3.18 33.81
N ARG A 330 16.90 3.72 34.76
CA ARG A 330 16.83 3.30 36.16
C ARG A 330 15.49 2.59 36.43
N PRO A 331 15.34 1.86 37.55
CA PRO A 331 14.06 1.28 37.94
C PRO A 331 12.92 2.31 37.94
N GLY A 332 11.70 1.86 37.61
CA GLY A 332 10.50 2.73 37.59
C GLY A 332 10.40 3.67 36.37
N HIS A 333 10.95 3.29 35.21
CA HIS A 333 10.91 4.08 33.97
C HIS A 333 11.57 5.48 34.08
N THR A 334 12.52 5.62 35.01
CA THR A 334 13.27 6.86 35.18
C THR A 334 14.61 6.80 34.43
N CYS A 335 15.21 7.95 34.12
CA CYS A 335 16.49 8.03 33.42
C CYS A 335 17.65 8.32 34.37
N MET A 336 18.86 7.89 33.99
CA MET A 336 20.09 8.28 34.67
C MET A 336 20.32 9.80 34.56
N TYR A 337 21.10 10.37 35.47
CA TYR A 337 21.42 11.81 35.46
C TYR A 337 21.99 12.25 34.10
N GLY A 338 21.48 13.34 33.54
CA GLY A 338 21.83 13.84 32.20
C GLY A 338 21.00 13.27 31.04
N TYR A 339 20.12 12.31 31.31
CA TYR A 339 19.19 11.74 30.34
C TYR A 339 17.73 12.02 30.70
N TYR A 340 16.87 12.01 29.70
CA TYR A 340 15.46 12.35 29.79
C TYR A 340 14.63 11.32 29.03
N VAL A 341 13.40 11.09 29.50
CA VAL A 341 12.46 10.23 28.79
C VAL A 341 12.10 10.88 27.45
N ARG A 342 12.25 10.12 26.35
CA ARG A 342 12.07 10.61 24.98
C ARG A 342 10.63 11.07 24.72
N ASN A 343 9.62 10.39 25.28
CA ASN A 343 8.22 10.77 25.18
C ASN A 343 7.77 11.05 23.73
N ALA A 344 8.23 10.23 22.77
CA ALA A 344 7.82 10.35 21.38
C ALA A 344 6.31 10.12 21.20
N TYR A 345 5.71 9.32 22.07
CA TYR A 345 4.28 9.03 22.16
C TYR A 345 3.97 8.52 23.59
N PRO A 346 2.69 8.37 23.98
CA PRO A 346 2.35 7.84 25.30
C PRO A 346 3.01 6.49 25.57
N ASN A 347 3.72 6.36 26.69
CA ASN A 347 4.51 5.19 27.11
C ASN A 347 5.86 4.97 26.40
N ASP A 348 6.37 5.92 25.64
CA ASP A 348 7.75 5.89 25.16
C ASP A 348 8.76 6.29 26.26
N TYR A 349 9.28 5.28 26.97
CA TYR A 349 10.20 5.46 28.10
C TYR A 349 11.70 5.36 27.74
N VAL A 350 12.07 5.46 26.46
CA VAL A 350 13.47 5.40 26.03
C VAL A 350 14.23 6.63 26.53
N CYS A 351 15.39 6.44 27.17
CA CYS A 351 16.18 7.54 27.74
C CYS A 351 17.17 8.12 26.71
N VAL A 352 17.05 9.41 26.44
CA VAL A 352 17.82 10.16 25.43
C VAL A 352 18.43 11.44 25.99
N SER A 353 19.33 12.10 25.26
CA SER A 353 19.86 13.41 25.66
C SER A 353 18.79 14.50 25.54
N MET A 354 19.02 15.64 26.20
CA MET A 354 18.10 16.79 26.09
C MET A 354 17.93 17.28 24.65
N SER A 355 19.02 17.28 23.86
CA SER A 355 18.96 17.67 22.44
C SER A 355 18.05 16.76 21.61
N VAL A 356 18.07 15.45 21.85
CA VAL A 356 17.21 14.48 21.17
C VAL A 356 15.76 14.64 21.61
N LEU A 357 15.50 14.88 22.91
CA LEU A 357 14.14 15.16 23.39
C LEU A 357 13.52 16.37 22.68
N ILE A 358 14.27 17.47 22.56
CA ILE A 358 13.82 18.66 21.84
C ILE A 358 13.55 18.36 20.35
N GLN A 359 14.42 17.57 19.71
CA GLN A 359 14.22 17.15 18.32
C GLN A 359 12.93 16.32 18.16
N VAL A 360 12.67 15.38 19.06
CA VAL A 360 11.48 14.51 19.02
C VAL A 360 10.19 15.31 19.14
N LEU A 361 10.15 16.33 20.00
CA LEU A 361 9.00 17.23 20.13
C LEU A 361 8.77 18.03 18.83
N ALA A 362 9.85 18.53 18.22
CA ALA A 362 9.77 19.24 16.95
C ALA A 362 9.30 18.32 15.80
N ASP A 363 9.77 17.06 15.79
CA ASP A 363 9.35 16.06 14.80
C ASP A 363 7.87 15.68 14.95
N ASN A 364 7.37 15.52 16.19
CA ASN A 364 5.96 15.28 16.45
C ASN A 364 5.09 16.45 15.98
N PHE A 365 5.51 17.68 16.25
CA PHE A 365 4.78 18.88 15.81
C PHE A 365 4.75 18.99 14.28
N ALA A 366 5.85 18.63 13.61
CA ALA A 366 5.94 18.69 12.16
C ALA A 366 5.35 17.46 11.44
N ALA A 367 4.93 16.41 12.16
CA ALA A 367 4.56 15.11 11.59
C ALA A 367 3.51 15.23 10.47
N ILE A 368 2.44 15.99 10.73
CA ILE A 368 1.33 16.22 9.80
C ILE A 368 1.84 16.80 8.46
N SER A 369 2.69 17.83 8.51
CA SER A 369 3.23 18.47 7.30
C SER A 369 4.15 17.56 6.46
N ARG A 370 4.59 16.43 7.01
CA ARG A 370 5.52 15.48 6.39
C ARG A 370 4.83 14.21 5.88
N TRP A 371 3.55 14.00 6.22
CA TRP A 371 2.72 13.01 5.54
C TRP A 371 2.27 13.55 4.19
N VAL A 372 2.07 12.67 3.22
CA VAL A 372 1.49 13.07 1.94
C VAL A 372 0.04 13.56 2.14
N PHE A 373 -0.64 13.09 3.19
CA PHE A 373 -2.08 13.31 3.46
C PHE A 373 -2.37 13.94 4.83
N GLY A 374 -1.38 14.58 5.45
CA GLY A 374 -1.54 15.28 6.73
C GLY A 374 -2.11 16.68 6.56
#